data_AF-A0A378I2C4-F1
#
_entry.id   AF-A0A378I2C4-F1
#
_cell.length_a   1.000
_cell.length_b   1.000
_cell.length_c   1.000
_cell.angle_alpha   90.00
_cell.angle_beta   90.00
_cell.angle_gamma   90.00
#
_symmetry.space_group_name_H-M   'P 1'
#
loop_
_entity.id
_entity.type
_entity.pdbx_description
1 polymer ?
#
loop_
_entity_poly.entity_id
_entity_poly.type
_entity_poly.pdbx_seq_one_letter_code
_entity_poly.pdbx_strand_id
1 'polypeptide(L)' 'MSPLKRLLSYYRASKENRIQLIIFLGFVVIPILGMGLLYILVRLFWL' A
#
# COMPACT_ATOMS: atom_id res chain seq x y z
N MET A 1 -4.68 -19.27 -13.86
CA MET A 1 -4.57 -17.81 -14.13
C MET A 1 -3.53 -17.22 -13.19
N SER A 2 -2.60 -16.40 -13.69
CA SER A 2 -1.63 -15.70 -12.84
C SER A 2 -2.36 -14.77 -11.85
N PRO A 3 -1.92 -14.69 -10.58
CA PRO A 3 -2.52 -13.80 -9.57
C PRO A 3 -2.54 -12.34 -10.02
N LEU A 4 -1.52 -11.89 -10.75
CA LEU A 4 -1.47 -10.55 -11.36
C LEU A 4 -2.59 -10.33 -12.38
N LYS A 5 -2.88 -11.33 -13.23
CA LYS A 5 -3.96 -11.24 -14.21
C LYS A 5 -5.34 -11.16 -13.54
N ARG A 6 -5.54 -11.88 -12.43
CA ARG A 6 -6.77 -11.85 -11.65
C ARG A 6 -6.98 -10.50 -10.97
N LEU A 7 -5.92 -9.91 -10.44
CA LEU A 7 -5.94 -8.59 -9.81
C LEU A 7 -6.19 -7.47 -10.84
N LEU A 8 -5.57 -7.58 -12.03
CA LEU A 8 -5.79 -6.66 -13.13
C LEU A 8 -7.24 -6.70 -13.65
N SER A 9 -7.83 -7.89 -13.75
CA SER A 9 -9.26 -8.02 -14.11
C SER A 9 -10.17 -7.42 -13.04
N TYR A 10 -9.83 -7.59 -11.76
CA TYR A 10 -10.60 -7.04 -10.63
C TYR A 10 -10.55 -5.51 -10.60
N TYR A 11 -9.39 -4.93 -10.91
CA TYR A 11 -9.17 -3.48 -11.02
C TYR A 11 -9.90 -2.85 -12.23
N ARG A 12 -10.01 -3.56 -13.35
CA ARG A 12 -10.73 -3.06 -14.53
C ARG A 12 -12.24 -3.23 -14.46
N ALA A 13 -12.76 -4.10 -13.59
CA ALA A 13 -14.17 -4.46 -13.54
C ALA A 13 -15.11 -3.32 -13.13
N SER A 14 -14.71 -2.42 -12.22
CA SER A 14 -15.56 -1.32 -11.74
C SER A 14 -14.74 -0.16 -11.19
N LYS A 15 -15.31 1.05 -11.21
CA LYS A 15 -14.73 2.22 -10.53
C LYS A 15 -14.62 1.99 -9.02
N GLU A 16 -15.55 1.26 -8.42
CA GLU A 16 -15.57 0.94 -7.00
C GLU A 16 -14.40 0.03 -6.60
N ASN A 17 -14.13 -1.01 -7.39
CA ASN A 17 -12.99 -1.91 -7.17
C ASN A 17 -11.66 -1.18 -7.24
N ARG A 18 -11.54 -0.13 -8.07
CA ARG A 18 -10.32 0.71 -8.13
C ARG A 18 -10.13 1.51 -6.85
N ILE A 19 -11.20 2.13 -6.36
CA ILE A 19 -11.17 2.90 -5.10
C ILE A 19 -10.81 1.97 -3.95
N GLN A 20 -11.43 0.79 -3.86
CA GLN A 20 -11.14 -0.19 -2.82
C GLN A 20 -9.69 -0.66 -2.85
N LEU A 21 -9.11 -0.87 -4.04
CA LEU A 21 -7.69 -1.21 -4.19
C LEU A 21 -6.77 -0.07 -3.74
N ILE A 22 -7.09 1.18 -4.09
CA ILE A 22 -6.32 2.35 -3.66
C ILE A 22 -6.38 2.52 -2.14
N ILE A 23 -7.56 2.36 -1.54
CA ILE A 23 -7.74 2.42 -0.08
C ILE A 23 -6.93 1.33 0.61
N PHE A 24 -7.01 0.09 0.12
CA PHE A 24 -6.22 -1.03 0.64
C PHE A 24 -4.72 -0.76 0.53
N LEU A 25 -4.27 -0.26 -0.63
CA LEU A 25 -2.86 0.05 -0.85
C LEU A 25 -2.40 1.20 0.06
N GLY A 26 -3.22 2.23 0.24
CA GLY A 26 -2.97 3.30 1.20
C GLY A 26 -2.85 2.78 2.63
N PHE A 27 -3.76 1.90 3.05
CA PHE A 27 -3.72 1.28 4.38
C PHE A 27 -2.46 0.47 4.63
N VAL A 28 -1.86 -0.14 3.59
CA VAL A 28 -0.60 -0.89 3.73
C VAL A 28 0.63 0.03 3.63
N VAL A 29 0.65 0.91 2.64
CA VAL A 29 1.83 1.74 2.32
C VAL A 29 2.06 2.83 3.37
N ILE A 30 1.00 3.49 3.85
CA ILE A 30 1.10 4.57 4.85
C ILE A 30 1.79 4.12 6.15
N PRO A 31 1.38 3.02 6.82
CA PRO A 31 2.03 2.59 8.05
C PRO A 31 3.45 2.08 7.83
N ILE A 32 3.76 1.46 6.68
CA ILE A 32 5.13 1.07 6.35
C ILE A 32 6.02 2.32 6.24
N LEU A 33 5.57 3.35 5.52
CA LEU A 33 6.30 4.61 5.40
C LEU A 33 6.41 5.32 6.76
N GLY A 34 5.34 5.37 7.54
CA GLY A 34 5.33 5.99 8.88
C GLY A 34 6.30 5.31 9.84
N MET A 35 6.23 3.97 9.94
CA MET A 35 7.14 3.18 10.78
C MET A 35 8.59 3.32 10.31
N GLY A 36 8.83 3.26 8.99
CA GLY A 36 10.16 3.40 8.41
C GLY A 36 10.77 4.77 8.69
N LEU A 37 10.00 5.84 8.53
CA LEU A 37 10.46 7.20 8.82
C LEU A 37 10.73 7.39 10.31
N LEU A 38 9.83 6.92 11.19
CA LEU A 38 10.04 6.98 12.65
C LEU A 38 11.29 6.21 13.06
N TYR A 39 11.51 5.02 12.50
CA TYR A 39 12.72 4.24 12.78
C TYR A 39 13.99 5.01 12.42
N ILE A 40 14.03 5.64 11.24
CA ILE A 40 15.17 6.45 10.81
C ILE A 40 15.37 7.64 11.75
N LEU A 41 14.31 8.38 12.07
CA LEU A 41 14.37 9.55 12.95
C LEU A 41 14.87 9.20 14.35
N VAL A 42 14.32 8.14 14.95
CA VAL A 42 14.78 7.64 16.25
C VAL A 42 16.26 7.28 16.16
N ARG A 43 16.65 6.53 15.12
CA ARG A 43 18.04 6.10 14.98
C ARG A 43 19.02 7.27 14.80
N LEU A 44 18.62 8.34 14.10
CA LEU A 44 19.40 9.57 13.97
C LEU A 44 19.48 10.39 15.26
N PHE A 45 18.43 10.35 16.10
CA PHE A 45 18.44 11.06 17.38
C PHE A 45 19.37 10.40 18.42
N TRP A 46 19.49 9.07 18.34
CA TRP A 46 20.32 8.28 19.26
C TRP A 46 21.77 8.08 18.80
N LEU A 47 22.09 8.39 17.53
CA LEU A 47 23.44 8.41 16.96
C LEU A 47 24.08 9.79 17.17
#